data_AF-A0A3S9ELC9-F1
#
_entry.id   AF-A0A3S9ELC9-F1
#
_cell.length_a   1.000
_cell.length_b   1.000
_cell.length_c   1.000
_cell.angle_alpha   90.00
_cell.angle_beta   90.00
_cell.angle_gamma   90.00
#
_symmetry.space_group_name_H-M   'P 1'
#
loop_
_entity.id
_entity.type
_entity.pdbx_description
1 polymer ?
#
loop_
_entity_poly.entity_id
_entity_poly.type
_entity_poly.pdbx_seq_one_letter_code
_entity_poly.pdbx_strand_id
1 'polypeptide(L)'
;MKTFAWTLVLVLLAIGDAIAQTAPEPIMLQHAPPMGFIVVRSNAPGCEPTCPEWISAQGHIEAGTPALLKALLKKLGHRKLPLVLNSQGGETEAAMALGHMIRAGGLDTMVAKTVFSECAPDAKACGLDDLHFGIANPYRRSLLVGLYDGSGERRTTSGRQPRLCRHSSNHAADRQEDRRQ
;
A
#
# COMPACT_ATOMS: atom_id res chain seq x y z
N MET A 1 12.65 71.78 -30.97
CA MET A 1 12.91 70.97 -29.76
C MET A 1 11.62 70.85 -28.94
N LYS A 2 10.60 70.11 -29.38
CA LYS A 2 9.28 70.08 -28.69
C LYS A 2 8.42 68.82 -28.96
N THR A 3 9.02 67.76 -29.51
CA THR A 3 8.28 66.54 -29.95
C THR A 3 8.68 65.26 -29.22
N PHE A 4 9.74 65.28 -28.39
CA PHE A 4 10.22 64.08 -27.67
C PHE A 4 9.54 63.81 -26.33
N ALA A 5 8.78 64.77 -25.78
CA ALA A 5 8.15 64.62 -24.46
C ALA A 5 6.77 63.94 -24.51
N TRP A 6 6.14 63.81 -25.68
CA TRP A 6 4.79 63.23 -25.81
C TRP A 6 4.78 61.74 -26.13
N THR A 7 5.88 61.17 -26.63
CA THR A 7 5.95 59.74 -26.93
C THR A 7 6.14 58.88 -25.68
N LEU A 8 6.70 59.42 -24.60
CA LEU A 8 6.96 58.66 -23.37
C LEU A 8 5.70 58.39 -22.53
N VAL A 9 4.70 59.27 -22.61
CA VAL A 9 3.45 59.15 -21.82
C VAL A 9 2.50 58.10 -22.40
N LEU A 10 2.55 57.85 -23.72
CA LEU A 10 1.69 56.87 -24.39
C LEU A 10 2.11 55.42 -24.18
N VAL A 11 3.38 55.16 -23.85
CA VAL A 11 3.90 53.78 -23.68
C VAL A 11 3.64 53.24 -22.26
N LEU A 12 3.48 54.10 -21.25
CA LEU A 12 3.28 53.69 -19.85
C LEU A 12 1.82 53.34 -19.49
N LEU A 13 0.84 53.58 -20.38
CA LEU A 13 -0.59 53.40 -20.10
C LEU A 13 -1.18 52.06 -20.62
N ALA A 14 -0.36 51.20 -21.24
CA ALA A 14 -0.84 50.00 -21.94
C ALA A 14 -0.63 48.67 -21.20
N ILE A 15 -0.08 48.66 -19.97
CA ILE A 15 0.21 47.42 -19.23
C ILE A 15 -0.73 47.30 -18.03
N GLY A 16 -2.02 47.13 -18.32
CA GLY A 16 -3.02 46.67 -17.36
C GLY A 16 -3.32 45.21 -17.61
N ASP A 17 -2.40 44.30 -17.26
CA ASP A 17 -2.66 42.86 -17.33
C ASP A 17 -3.68 42.49 -16.25
N ALA A 18 -4.88 42.13 -16.70
CA ALA A 18 -5.92 41.56 -15.86
C ALA A 18 -5.43 40.22 -15.30
N ILE A 19 -4.99 40.20 -14.04
CA ILE A 19 -4.72 38.96 -13.32
C ILE A 19 -6.08 38.37 -12.96
N ALA A 20 -6.64 37.56 -13.85
CA ALA A 20 -7.78 36.71 -13.55
C ALA A 20 -7.34 35.68 -12.50
N GLN A 21 -7.58 35.99 -11.22
CA GLN A 21 -7.40 35.06 -10.12
C GLN A 21 -8.39 33.92 -10.34
N THR A 22 -7.91 32.82 -10.90
CA THR A 22 -8.64 31.55 -10.90
C THR A 22 -8.77 31.14 -9.44
N ALA A 23 -9.95 31.39 -8.85
CA ALA A 23 -10.25 30.92 -7.51
C ALA A 23 -9.99 29.40 -7.49
N PRO A 24 -9.20 28.89 -6.53
CA PRO A 24 -8.99 27.46 -6.41
C PRO A 24 -10.36 26.79 -6.26
N GLU A 25 -10.68 25.87 -7.16
CA GLU A 25 -11.84 25.02 -6.99
C GLU A 25 -11.73 24.33 -5.63
N PRO A 26 -12.76 24.39 -4.77
CA PRO A 26 -12.69 23.79 -3.45
C PRO A 26 -12.39 22.30 -3.60
N ILE A 27 -11.25 21.87 -3.05
CA ILE A 27 -10.93 20.45 -2.90
C ILE A 27 -12.00 19.88 -1.98
N MET A 28 -13.06 19.33 -2.56
CA MET A 28 -14.06 18.57 -1.83
C MET A 28 -13.34 17.37 -1.23
N LEU A 29 -12.98 17.47 0.05
CA LEU A 29 -12.50 16.33 0.83
C LEU A 29 -13.65 15.31 0.83
N GLN A 30 -13.62 14.38 -0.12
CA GLN A 30 -14.44 13.18 -0.04
C GLN A 30 -14.04 12.51 1.27
N HIS A 31 -14.90 12.61 2.29
CA HIS A 31 -14.68 11.95 3.56
C HIS A 31 -14.62 10.47 3.25
N ALA A 32 -13.44 9.89 3.40
CA ALA A 32 -13.27 8.47 3.20
C ALA A 32 -14.15 7.71 4.22
N PRO A 33 -14.65 6.53 3.86
CA PRO A 33 -15.48 5.75 4.76
C PRO A 33 -14.70 5.42 6.05
N PRO A 34 -15.39 5.19 7.19
CA PRO A 34 -14.76 4.76 8.43
C PRO A 34 -13.87 3.54 8.23
N MET A 35 -12.78 3.46 8.99
CA MET A 35 -11.81 2.37 8.83
C MET A 35 -12.41 1.02 9.21
N GLY A 36 -12.44 0.11 8.24
CA GLY A 36 -12.82 -1.29 8.41
C GLY A 36 -11.61 -2.22 8.43
N PHE A 37 -11.76 -3.38 9.09
CA PHE A 37 -10.79 -4.46 9.12
C PHE A 37 -11.42 -5.76 8.66
N ILE A 38 -10.83 -6.38 7.63
CA ILE A 38 -11.25 -7.69 7.14
C ILE A 38 -10.05 -8.56 6.79
N VAL A 39 -10.21 -9.88 6.91
CA VAL A 39 -9.19 -10.85 6.50
C VAL A 39 -9.34 -11.11 5.01
N VAL A 40 -8.24 -11.06 4.28
CA VAL A 40 -8.20 -11.20 2.83
C VAL A 40 -7.17 -12.25 2.46
N ARG A 41 -7.50 -13.11 1.51
CA ARG A 41 -6.59 -14.07 0.89
C ARG A 41 -6.20 -13.60 -0.51
N SER A 42 -4.93 -13.78 -0.87
CA SER A 42 -4.50 -13.48 -2.23
C SER A 42 -5.20 -14.38 -3.24
N ASN A 43 -5.59 -13.80 -4.36
CA ASN A 43 -5.96 -14.52 -5.58
C ASN A 43 -5.01 -14.19 -6.75
N ALA A 44 -3.77 -13.80 -6.44
CA ALA A 44 -2.77 -13.53 -7.46
C ALA A 44 -2.49 -14.80 -8.27
N PRO A 45 -2.39 -14.71 -9.61
CA PRO A 45 -2.19 -15.89 -10.45
C PRO A 45 -0.90 -16.62 -10.06
N GLY A 46 -1.02 -17.91 -9.76
CA GLY A 46 0.11 -18.77 -9.40
C GLY A 46 0.48 -18.81 -7.91
N CYS A 47 -0.36 -18.26 -7.01
CA CYS A 47 -0.14 -18.39 -5.57
C CYS A 47 -0.62 -19.73 -4.99
N GLU A 48 -1.49 -20.45 -5.69
CA GLU A 48 -1.99 -21.75 -5.25
C GLU A 48 -0.87 -22.81 -5.14
N PRO A 49 -0.92 -23.65 -4.09
CA PRO A 49 -2.00 -23.78 -3.11
C PRO A 49 -1.87 -22.84 -1.89
N THR A 50 -0.72 -22.20 -1.70
CA THR A 50 -0.36 -21.45 -0.48
C THR A 50 -0.40 -19.94 -0.68
N CYS A 51 -1.57 -19.42 -1.02
CA CYS A 51 -1.76 -17.98 -1.18
C CYS A 51 -1.67 -17.25 0.17
N PRO A 52 -0.95 -16.11 0.24
CA PRO A 52 -0.81 -15.35 1.46
C PRO A 52 -2.15 -14.74 1.91
N GLU A 53 -2.30 -14.59 3.22
CA GLU A 53 -3.45 -13.94 3.86
C GLU A 53 -2.99 -12.72 4.65
N TRP A 54 -3.84 -11.69 4.75
CA TRP A 54 -3.56 -10.47 5.50
C TRP A 54 -4.83 -9.85 6.06
N ILE A 55 -4.68 -8.93 7.02
CA ILE A 55 -5.74 -8.04 7.48
C ILE A 55 -5.69 -6.79 6.62
N SER A 56 -6.75 -6.52 5.86
CA SER A 56 -6.93 -5.27 5.14
C SER A 56 -7.55 -4.22 6.07
N ALA A 57 -6.80 -3.15 6.36
CA ALA A 57 -7.26 -1.98 7.11
C ALA A 57 -7.45 -0.80 6.15
N GLN A 58 -8.68 -0.47 5.79
CA GLN A 58 -8.98 0.60 4.82
C GLN A 58 -9.96 1.62 5.37
N GLY A 59 -9.64 2.91 5.28
CA GLY A 59 -10.55 4.02 5.56
C GLY A 59 -10.02 5.10 6.50
N HIS A 60 -10.93 5.95 6.95
CA HIS A 60 -10.70 7.05 7.89
C HIS A 60 -10.62 6.55 9.34
N ILE A 61 -9.60 6.97 10.08
CA ILE A 61 -9.42 6.56 11.47
C ILE A 61 -10.33 7.40 12.36
N GLU A 62 -11.21 6.72 13.09
CA GLU A 62 -12.15 7.32 14.05
C GLU A 62 -11.89 6.76 15.45
N ALA A 63 -12.47 7.38 16.47
CA ALA A 63 -12.37 6.95 17.87
C ALA A 63 -12.62 5.45 18.08
N GLY A 64 -13.54 4.85 17.31
CA GLY A 64 -13.90 3.44 17.39
C GLY A 64 -12.93 2.47 16.69
N THR A 65 -12.06 2.95 15.80
CA THR A 65 -11.18 2.13 14.95
C THR A 65 -10.29 1.16 15.76
N PRO A 66 -9.63 1.56 16.87
CA PRO A 66 -8.81 0.63 17.66
C PRO A 66 -9.63 -0.54 18.24
N ALA A 67 -10.90 -0.31 18.60
CA ALA A 67 -11.76 -1.35 19.14
C ALA A 67 -12.11 -2.41 18.08
N LEU A 68 -12.30 -1.98 16.83
CA LEU A 68 -12.55 -2.89 15.70
C LEU A 68 -11.34 -3.80 15.43
N LEU A 69 -10.12 -3.25 15.41
CA LEU A 69 -8.92 -4.07 15.27
C LEU A 69 -8.80 -5.07 16.42
N LYS A 70 -8.99 -4.62 17.66
CA LYS A 70 -8.94 -5.50 18.84
C LYS A 70 -9.93 -6.66 18.73
N ALA A 71 -11.16 -6.37 18.28
CA ALA A 71 -12.18 -7.39 18.09
C ALA A 71 -11.77 -8.41 17.02
N LEU A 72 -11.20 -7.96 15.89
CA LEU A 72 -10.72 -8.85 14.84
C LEU A 72 -9.54 -9.72 15.32
N LEU A 73 -8.55 -9.13 15.99
CA LEU A 73 -7.41 -9.88 16.53
C LEU A 73 -7.86 -10.94 17.55
N LYS A 74 -8.88 -10.64 18.34
CA LYS A 74 -9.50 -11.62 19.25
C LYS A 74 -10.12 -12.80 18.48
N LYS A 75 -10.78 -12.54 17.34
CA LYS A 75 -11.34 -13.59 16.48
C LYS A 75 -10.25 -14.46 15.83
N LEU A 76 -9.11 -13.86 15.47
CA LEU A 76 -7.96 -14.56 14.88
C LEU A 76 -7.19 -15.43 15.88
N GLY A 77 -7.30 -15.14 17.19
CA GLY A 77 -6.62 -15.89 18.24
C GLY A 77 -5.09 -15.79 18.11
N HIS A 78 -4.43 -16.94 17.91
CA HIS A 78 -2.97 -17.01 17.77
C HIS A 78 -2.47 -16.80 16.33
N ARG A 79 -3.37 -16.72 15.35
CA ARG A 79 -3.00 -16.51 13.95
C ARG A 79 -2.52 -15.07 13.76
N LYS A 80 -1.23 -14.91 13.48
CA LYS A 80 -0.63 -13.61 13.16
C LYS A 80 -0.68 -13.42 11.65
N LEU A 81 -1.56 -12.53 11.21
CA LEU A 81 -1.64 -12.10 9.82
C LEU A 81 -0.99 -10.71 9.70
N PRO A 82 -0.24 -10.44 8.60
CA PRO A 82 0.25 -9.10 8.33
C PRO A 82 -0.92 -8.13 8.14
N LEU A 83 -0.71 -6.86 8.45
CA LEU A 83 -1.67 -5.78 8.30
C LEU A 83 -1.32 -4.92 7.08
N VAL A 84 -2.25 -4.82 6.14
CA VAL A 84 -2.17 -3.92 4.99
C VAL A 84 -2.98 -2.66 5.30
N LEU A 85 -2.28 -1.55 5.56
CA LEU A 85 -2.88 -0.28 5.97
C LEU A 85 -3.03 0.67 4.78
N ASN A 86 -4.27 1.12 4.57
CA ASN A 86 -4.63 2.17 3.64
C ASN A 86 -5.54 3.19 4.33
N SER A 87 -4.98 4.32 4.77
CA SER A 87 -5.75 5.36 5.46
C SER A 87 -5.49 6.74 4.89
N GLN A 88 -6.53 7.57 4.85
CA GLN A 88 -6.41 9.01 4.60
C GLN A 88 -6.07 9.81 5.86
N GLY A 89 -5.83 9.14 6.99
CA GLY A 89 -5.65 9.75 8.31
C GLY A 89 -6.95 9.74 9.11
N GLY A 90 -7.11 10.71 10.01
CA GLY A 90 -8.28 10.87 10.87
C GLY A 90 -7.89 11.33 12.26
N GLU A 91 -8.60 10.83 13.27
CA GLU A 91 -8.38 11.19 14.66
C GLU A 91 -6.98 10.78 15.14
N THR A 92 -6.23 11.73 15.69
CA THR A 92 -4.82 11.53 16.07
C THR A 92 -4.66 10.59 17.26
N GLU A 93 -5.51 10.72 18.27
CA GLU A 93 -5.50 9.86 19.45
C GLU A 93 -5.82 8.40 19.07
N ALA A 94 -6.86 8.21 18.25
CA ALA A 94 -7.22 6.90 17.73
C ALA A 94 -6.11 6.31 16.85
N ALA A 95 -5.45 7.11 16.00
CA ALA A 95 -4.33 6.66 15.19
C ALA A 95 -3.12 6.24 16.03
N MET A 96 -2.80 6.99 17.09
CA MET A 96 -1.76 6.63 18.04
C MET A 96 -2.10 5.31 18.76
N ALA A 97 -3.31 5.20 19.30
CA ALA A 97 -3.79 3.99 19.96
C ALA A 97 -3.75 2.77 19.03
N LEU A 98 -4.18 2.94 17.79
CA LEU A 98 -4.11 1.92 16.74
C LEU A 98 -2.65 1.49 16.51
N GLY A 99 -1.73 2.44 16.32
CA GLY A 99 -0.31 2.15 16.15
C GLY A 99 0.33 1.44 17.35
N HIS A 100 -0.05 1.80 18.58
CA HIS A 100 0.40 1.10 19.79
C HIS A 100 -0.12 -0.34 19.83
N MET A 101 -1.38 -0.56 19.48
CA MET A 101 -1.97 -1.91 19.43
C MET A 101 -1.31 -2.80 18.38
N ILE A 102 -1.05 -2.26 17.19
CA ILE A 102 -0.32 -2.96 16.12
C ILE A 102 1.05 -3.41 16.59
N ARG A 103 1.83 -2.50 17.21
CA ARG A 103 3.17 -2.80 17.74
C ARG A 103 3.11 -3.83 18.88
N ALA A 104 2.17 -3.67 19.81
CA ALA A 104 2.00 -4.60 20.94
C ALA A 104 1.58 -6.02 20.49
N GLY A 105 0.78 -6.10 19.42
CA GLY A 105 0.39 -7.38 18.80
C GLY A 105 1.51 -8.04 17.98
N GLY A 106 2.58 -7.31 17.68
CA GLY A 106 3.66 -7.78 16.80
C GLY A 106 3.16 -8.11 15.39
N LEU A 107 2.26 -7.28 14.86
CA LEU A 107 1.74 -7.43 13.49
C LEU A 107 2.75 -6.82 12.51
N ASP A 108 3.20 -7.60 11.53
CA ASP A 108 3.96 -7.07 10.40
C ASP A 108 3.04 -6.16 9.58
N THR A 109 3.48 -4.93 9.28
CA THR A 109 2.62 -3.93 8.62
C THR A 109 3.21 -3.45 7.31
N MET A 110 2.36 -3.32 6.28
CA MET A 110 2.70 -2.69 5.01
C MET A 110 1.67 -1.62 4.64
N VAL A 111 2.11 -0.59 3.92
CA VAL A 111 1.23 0.46 3.41
C VAL A 111 0.91 0.18 1.95
N ALA A 112 -0.32 -0.24 1.69
CA ALA A 112 -0.80 -0.60 0.36
C ALA A 112 -2.33 -0.54 0.34
N LYS A 113 -2.92 -0.39 -0.84
CA LYS A 113 -4.38 -0.49 -1.03
C LYS A 113 -4.74 -1.94 -1.36
N THR A 114 -5.57 -2.56 -0.55
CA THR A 114 -6.15 -3.87 -0.93
C THR A 114 -7.23 -3.65 -1.98
N VAL A 115 -7.07 -4.27 -3.14
CA VAL A 115 -8.05 -4.31 -4.21
C VAL A 115 -8.77 -5.64 -4.14
N PHE A 116 -10.07 -5.62 -3.87
CA PHE A 116 -10.90 -6.82 -3.82
C PHE A 116 -11.19 -7.29 -5.23
N SER A 117 -10.98 -8.57 -5.50
CA SER A 117 -11.27 -9.17 -6.80
C SER A 117 -12.75 -9.44 -6.96
N GLU A 118 -13.38 -9.96 -5.90
CA GLU A 118 -14.79 -10.23 -5.79
C GLU A 118 -15.19 -9.92 -4.34
N CYS A 119 -16.35 -9.30 -4.14
CA CYS A 119 -16.85 -8.95 -2.82
C CYS A 119 -16.04 -7.92 -2.03
N ALA A 120 -16.24 -6.64 -2.41
CA ALA A 120 -15.91 -5.54 -1.52
C ALA A 120 -16.72 -5.65 -0.21
N PRO A 121 -16.16 -5.26 0.95
CA PRO A 121 -16.82 -5.41 2.25
C PRO A 121 -18.14 -4.63 2.40
N ASP A 122 -18.43 -3.69 1.50
CA ASP A 122 -19.66 -2.90 1.42
C ASP A 122 -20.66 -3.40 0.35
N ALA A 123 -20.32 -4.44 -0.42
CA ALA A 123 -21.18 -5.00 -1.45
C ALA A 123 -22.25 -5.94 -0.85
N LYS A 124 -23.53 -5.59 -1.01
CA LYS A 124 -24.70 -6.39 -0.56
C LYS A 124 -24.78 -7.81 -1.15
N ALA A 125 -24.02 -8.11 -2.20
CA ALA A 125 -24.12 -9.35 -2.97
C ALA A 125 -23.20 -10.48 -2.46
N CYS A 126 -22.51 -10.28 -1.35
CA CYS A 126 -21.53 -11.23 -0.82
C CYS A 126 -22.20 -12.28 0.07
N GLY A 127 -22.02 -13.54 -0.29
CA GLY A 127 -22.46 -14.69 0.50
C GLY A 127 -21.80 -14.71 1.88
N LEU A 128 -22.39 -15.50 2.78
CA LEU A 128 -22.09 -15.59 4.22
C LEU A 128 -20.69 -16.12 4.57
N ASP A 129 -19.81 -16.26 3.59
CA ASP A 129 -18.50 -16.83 3.78
C ASP A 129 -17.57 -15.65 4.13
N ASP A 130 -17.00 -15.63 5.33
CA ASP A 130 -16.04 -14.61 5.82
C ASP A 130 -14.74 -14.52 4.98
N LEU A 131 -14.71 -15.13 3.79
CA LEU A 131 -13.56 -15.28 2.93
C LEU A 131 -13.58 -14.22 1.83
N HIS A 132 -12.75 -13.19 2.01
CA HIS A 132 -12.53 -12.16 0.99
C HIS A 132 -11.27 -12.44 0.18
N PHE A 133 -11.33 -12.19 -1.12
CA PHE A 133 -10.19 -12.32 -2.02
C PHE A 133 -9.73 -10.97 -2.54
N GLY A 134 -8.41 -10.81 -2.72
CA GLY A 134 -7.89 -9.59 -3.31
C GLY A 134 -6.39 -9.58 -3.54
N ILE A 135 -5.88 -8.42 -3.92
CA ILE A 135 -4.46 -8.16 -4.17
C ILE A 135 -4.06 -6.91 -3.39
N ALA A 136 -2.96 -6.98 -2.64
CA ALA A 136 -2.35 -5.81 -2.01
C ALA A 136 -1.59 -5.01 -3.06
N ASN A 137 -2.12 -3.85 -3.45
CA ASN A 137 -1.50 -2.95 -4.41
C ASN A 137 -0.69 -1.87 -3.68
N PRO A 138 0.66 -1.97 -3.65
CA PRO A 138 1.46 -0.92 -3.03
C PRO A 138 1.22 0.41 -3.75
N TYR A 139 1.24 1.51 -3.00
CA TYR A 139 1.11 2.84 -3.59
C TYR A 139 2.29 3.11 -4.53
N ARG A 140 2.13 2.76 -5.81
CA ARG A 140 3.13 3.05 -6.83
C ARG A 140 2.95 4.50 -7.27
N ARG A 141 3.43 5.45 -6.46
CA ARG A 141 3.63 6.83 -6.94
C ARG A 141 5.07 7.28 -6.65
N SER A 142 5.82 7.32 -7.75
CA SER A 142 7.20 7.79 -7.94
C SER A 142 8.32 6.75 -7.82
N LEU A 143 9.10 6.69 -8.90
CA LEU A 143 10.11 5.71 -9.31
C LEU A 143 11.39 5.68 -8.42
N LEU A 144 11.36 6.21 -7.19
CA LEU A 144 12.57 6.44 -6.38
C LEU A 144 12.46 6.07 -4.89
N VAL A 145 11.46 5.30 -4.48
CA VAL A 145 11.53 4.58 -3.19
C VAL A 145 11.80 3.13 -3.52
N GLY A 146 13.07 2.76 -3.40
CA GLY A 146 13.61 1.48 -3.84
C GLY A 146 12.82 0.28 -3.31
N LEU A 147 12.62 -0.68 -4.21
CA LEU A 147 12.45 -2.11 -4.00
C LEU A 147 12.47 -2.55 -2.52
N TYR A 148 11.31 -2.50 -1.86
CA TYR A 148 11.03 -3.44 -0.79
C TYR A 148 10.43 -4.68 -1.44
N ASP A 149 11.31 -5.64 -1.73
CA ASP A 149 10.92 -7.03 -1.94
C ASP A 149 10.36 -7.57 -0.61
N GLY A 150 9.14 -8.08 -0.64
CA GLY A 150 8.35 -8.54 0.50
C GLY A 150 8.87 -9.83 1.15
N SER A 151 10.19 -9.96 1.34
CA SER A 151 10.84 -11.13 1.93
C SER A 151 11.29 -10.94 3.38
N GLY A 152 11.10 -9.77 4.01
CA GLY A 152 11.40 -9.60 5.44
C GLY A 152 12.86 -9.80 5.86
N GLU A 153 13.83 -9.78 4.94
CA GLU A 153 15.25 -9.97 5.26
C GLU A 153 16.02 -8.64 5.15
N ARG A 154 16.66 -8.22 6.25
CA ARG A 154 17.40 -6.96 6.36
C ARG A 154 18.72 -7.05 5.59
N ARG A 155 18.76 -6.63 4.32
CA ARG A 155 20.01 -6.59 3.54
C ARG A 155 20.84 -5.36 3.92
N THR A 156 21.64 -5.46 4.97
CA THR A 156 22.70 -4.48 5.25
C THR A 156 23.76 -4.57 4.15
N THR A 157 23.76 -3.64 3.21
CA THR A 157 24.85 -3.50 2.23
C THR A 157 26.07 -2.87 2.92
N SER A 158 26.82 -3.69 3.66
CA SER A 158 28.23 -3.42 3.96
C SER A 158 29.04 -4.53 3.30
N GLY A 159 29.99 -4.12 2.46
CA GLY A 159 30.66 -4.96 1.47
C GLY A 159 31.24 -6.25 2.01
N ARG A 160 30.64 -7.37 1.60
CA ARG A 160 31.32 -8.66 1.40
C ARG A 160 30.43 -9.52 0.52
N GLN A 161 30.85 -9.74 -0.71
CA GLN A 161 30.16 -10.59 -1.68
C GLN A 161 29.98 -12.01 -1.09
N PRO A 162 28.75 -12.50 -0.86
CA PRO A 162 28.55 -13.89 -0.50
C PRO A 162 28.66 -14.73 -1.76
N ARG A 163 29.37 -15.84 -1.63
CA ARG A 163 29.54 -16.87 -2.65
C ARG A 163 28.16 -17.25 -3.21
N LEU A 164 28.04 -17.26 -4.53
CA LEU A 164 26.94 -17.89 -5.24
C LEU A 164 26.70 -19.28 -4.64
N CYS A 165 25.48 -19.54 -4.16
CA CYS A 165 25.00 -20.90 -4.00
C CYS A 165 25.03 -21.56 -5.38
N ARG A 166 26.04 -22.41 -5.58
CA ARG A 166 26.18 -23.31 -6.71
C ARG A 166 24.88 -24.10 -6.84
N HIS A 167 24.14 -23.84 -7.90
CA HIS A 167 23.09 -24.75 -8.39
C HIS A 167 23.74 -26.14 -8.54
N SER A 168 23.46 -27.04 -7.60
CA SER A 168 23.82 -28.44 -7.73
C SER A 168 22.74 -29.08 -8.61
N SER A 169 22.98 -29.05 -9.92
CA SER A 169 22.28 -29.94 -10.84
C SER A 169 22.70 -31.37 -10.51
N ASN A 170 21.92 -32.07 -9.71
CA ASN A 170 22.04 -33.51 -9.60
C ASN A 170 21.27 -34.14 -10.76
N HIS A 171 21.97 -34.22 -11.89
CA HIS A 171 21.87 -35.36 -12.79
C HIS A 171 22.40 -36.59 -12.05
N ALA A 172 21.53 -37.56 -11.77
CA ALA A 172 21.94 -38.90 -11.37
C ALA A 172 20.83 -39.90 -11.71
N ALA A 173 20.82 -40.39 -12.95
CA ALA A 173 20.42 -41.75 -13.32
C ALA A 173 20.58 -41.95 -14.86
N ASP A 174 21.81 -41.83 -15.37
CA ASP A 174 22.14 -42.40 -16.69
C ASP A 174 23.63 -42.78 -16.74
N ARG A 175 24.01 -43.77 -15.95
CA ARG A 175 25.34 -44.40 -16.05
C ARG A 175 25.32 -45.83 -15.52
N GLN A 176 24.48 -46.66 -16.11
CA GLN A 176 24.48 -48.09 -15.86
C GLN A 176 24.31 -48.89 -17.15
N GLU A 177 25.11 -48.57 -18.17
CA GLU A 177 25.20 -49.34 -19.43
C GLU A 177 26.62 -49.28 -20.02
N ASP A 178 27.67 -49.52 -19.21
CA ASP A 178 29.02 -49.75 -19.77
C ASP A 178 29.96 -50.53 -18.82
N ARG A 179 29.44 -51.58 -18.16
CA ARG A 179 30.31 -52.55 -17.48
C ARG A 179 29.73 -53.97 -17.39
N ARG A 180 29.07 -54.41 -18.46
CA ARG A 180 28.80 -55.81 -18.77
C ARG A 180 28.71 -56.01 -20.29
N GLN A 181 29.87 -56.08 -20.93
CA GLN A 181 30.21 -56.98 -22.04
C GLN A 181 31.70 -56.84 -22.35
#